data_AF-A0A1I7FJ27-F1
#
_entry.id   AF-A0A1I7FJ27-F1
#
_cell.length_a   1.000
_cell.length_b   1.000
_cell.length_c   1.000
_cell.angle_alpha   90.00
_cell.angle_beta   90.00
_cell.angle_gamma   90.00
#
_symmetry.space_group_name_H-M   'P 1'
#
loop_
_entity.id
_entity.type
_entity.pdbx_description
1 polymer ?
#
loop_
_entity_poly.entity_id
_entity_poly.type
_entity_poly.pdbx_seq_one_letter_code
_entity_poly.pdbx_strand_id
1 'polypeptide(L)'
;MIAILFFSKDADSFCKITNDIRFAQTGTAYVVDENGTNIMNNDIEKVKNKVNRIEDAKTDSSYEELADITKKMISGESGAGSYKFDGKTKFLGYAPVENTGWSVGITCDLADMLSQMNNLIVMLIIIGTVALIIMLIVSYFIADKISKRLVKLKDEVEEISTGNFEAKEINETINDEITAIYNSLEDTKKSVGNMINVIKESADELNNESTQLKNISEIFIEGTSNINDSIAQATKGTESQASELSEINIILNDFDAKMNESKENIDSINKKSKDISNKANDSCEDMENLSKFMEVLNDSFASFAKEILEMVATSEEISVATNEFVVSSTDIKDSTDNLSELTSNMEKAVNQFRI
;
A
#
# COMPACT_ATOMS: atom_id res chain seq x y z
N MET A 1 95.85 -103.73 -25.34
CA MET A 1 95.37 -104.13 -24.00
C MET A 1 95.21 -102.85 -23.22
N ILE A 2 93.98 -102.37 -23.06
CA ILE A 2 93.70 -101.11 -22.35
C ILE A 2 93.58 -101.50 -20.87
N ALA A 3 94.52 -101.05 -20.04
CA ALA A 3 94.43 -101.22 -18.59
C ALA A 3 93.45 -100.17 -18.05
N ILE A 4 92.43 -100.61 -17.32
CA ILE A 4 91.48 -99.72 -16.63
C ILE A 4 92.01 -99.50 -15.22
N LEU A 5 92.31 -98.25 -14.88
CA LEU A 5 92.61 -97.81 -13.52
C LEU A 5 91.29 -97.55 -12.80
N PHE A 6 90.99 -98.33 -11.76
CA PHE A 6 89.82 -98.12 -10.92
C PHE A 6 90.24 -97.40 -9.63
N PHE A 7 89.58 -96.28 -9.33
CA PHE A 7 89.67 -95.61 -8.04
C PHE A 7 88.35 -95.85 -7.30
N SER A 8 88.38 -96.55 -6.17
CA SER A 8 87.27 -96.59 -5.23
C SER A 8 87.44 -95.54 -4.16
N LYS A 9 86.36 -94.85 -3.82
CA LYS A 9 86.26 -94.00 -2.64
C LYS A 9 85.06 -94.46 -1.83
N ASP A 10 85.22 -94.45 -0.51
CA ASP A 10 84.22 -94.99 0.40
C ASP A 10 82.90 -94.20 0.35
N ALA A 11 81.77 -94.91 0.37
CA ALA A 11 80.43 -94.32 0.35
C ALA A 11 80.17 -93.40 1.56
N ASP A 12 80.80 -93.68 2.72
CA ASP A 12 80.77 -92.82 3.90
C ASP A 12 81.31 -91.42 3.59
N SER A 13 82.35 -91.34 2.76
CA SER A 13 82.97 -90.06 2.40
C SER A 13 82.07 -89.21 1.51
N PHE A 14 81.22 -89.84 0.70
CA PHE A 14 80.24 -89.15 -0.15
C PHE A 14 78.95 -88.81 0.61
N CYS A 15 78.49 -89.67 1.52
CA CYS A 15 77.32 -89.37 2.37
C CYS A 15 77.57 -88.18 3.29
N LYS A 16 78.82 -87.92 3.70
CA LYS A 16 79.18 -86.68 4.44
C LYS A 16 78.82 -85.41 3.66
N ILE A 17 79.02 -85.41 2.33
CA ILE A 17 78.70 -84.26 1.48
C ILE A 17 77.19 -83.98 1.49
N THR A 18 76.35 -85.01 1.41
CA THR A 18 74.89 -84.84 1.49
C THR A 18 74.40 -84.46 2.88
N ASN A 19 75.13 -84.82 3.94
CA ASN A 19 74.77 -84.50 5.33
C ASN A 19 75.06 -83.06 5.73
N ASP A 20 76.07 -82.45 5.08
CA ASP A 20 76.39 -81.03 5.24
C ASP A 20 75.35 -80.13 4.54
N ILE A 21 74.61 -80.66 3.55
CA ILE A 21 73.53 -79.94 2.88
C ILE A 21 72.26 -80.01 3.74
N ARG A 22 72.01 -78.94 4.50
CA ARG A 22 70.78 -78.74 5.27
C ARG A 22 69.95 -77.61 4.68
N PHE A 23 68.66 -77.83 4.54
CA PHE A 23 67.70 -76.83 4.06
C PHE A 23 66.51 -76.77 5.01
N ALA A 24 66.10 -75.57 5.44
CA ALA A 24 65.14 -75.44 6.56
C ALA A 24 65.57 -76.27 7.80
N GLN A 25 64.64 -76.69 8.66
CA GLN A 25 64.96 -77.51 9.83
C GLN A 25 64.96 -79.02 9.51
N THR A 26 64.13 -79.43 8.54
CA THR A 26 63.84 -80.84 8.21
C THR A 26 64.45 -81.30 6.89
N GLY A 27 65.14 -80.41 6.16
CA GLY A 27 65.61 -80.70 4.82
C GLY A 27 66.87 -81.54 4.78
N THR A 28 66.85 -82.56 3.94
CA THR A 28 67.95 -83.51 3.72
C THR A 28 68.24 -83.65 2.24
N ALA A 29 69.51 -83.79 1.88
CA ALA A 29 69.92 -84.09 0.52
C ALA A 29 70.14 -85.60 0.31
N TYR A 30 69.92 -86.04 -0.91
CA TYR A 30 70.29 -87.36 -1.40
C TYR A 30 70.65 -87.29 -2.90
N VAL A 31 71.35 -88.30 -3.39
CA VAL A 31 71.76 -88.41 -4.80
C VAL A 31 71.37 -89.77 -5.33
N VAL A 32 70.82 -89.79 -6.54
CA VAL A 32 70.47 -91.00 -7.28
C VAL A 32 71.33 -91.15 -8.53
N ASP A 33 71.58 -92.40 -8.93
CA ASP A 33 72.23 -92.72 -10.20
C ASP A 33 71.27 -92.67 -11.40
N GLU A 34 71.79 -92.97 -12.59
CA GLU A 34 71.04 -93.03 -13.85
C GLU A 34 69.84 -94.00 -13.85
N ASN A 35 69.82 -94.95 -12.89
CA ASN A 35 68.74 -95.93 -12.73
C ASN A 35 67.76 -95.54 -11.61
N GLY A 36 67.99 -94.44 -10.89
CA GLY A 36 67.16 -93.99 -9.76
C GLY A 36 67.55 -94.63 -8.42
N THR A 37 68.70 -95.31 -8.35
CA THR A 37 69.21 -95.96 -7.14
C THR A 37 69.91 -94.94 -6.25
N ASN A 38 69.62 -94.94 -4.94
CA ASN A 38 70.31 -94.06 -4.00
C ASN A 38 71.80 -94.42 -3.92
N ILE A 39 72.65 -93.46 -4.29
CA ILE A 39 74.11 -93.57 -4.21
C ILE A 39 74.69 -92.71 -3.07
N MET A 40 73.97 -91.67 -2.65
CA MET A 40 74.29 -90.87 -1.46
C MET A 40 72.99 -90.52 -0.74
N ASN A 41 72.95 -90.73 0.57
CA ASN A 41 71.77 -90.41 1.38
C ASN A 41 72.21 -90.12 2.81
N ASN A 42 71.45 -89.29 3.54
CA ASN A 42 71.69 -89.07 4.96
C ASN A 42 71.51 -90.33 5.81
N ASP A 43 70.74 -91.30 5.32
CA ASP A 43 70.65 -92.64 5.88
C ASP A 43 71.46 -93.62 5.03
N ILE A 44 72.66 -93.97 5.51
CA ILE A 44 73.61 -94.82 4.77
C ILE A 44 73.06 -96.22 4.49
N GLU A 45 72.14 -96.72 5.31
CA GLU A 45 71.52 -98.03 5.09
C GLU A 45 70.70 -98.04 3.80
N LYS A 46 70.16 -96.89 3.37
CA LYS A 46 69.47 -96.77 2.07
C LYS A 46 70.42 -96.90 0.89
N VAL A 47 71.67 -96.48 1.06
CA VAL A 47 72.73 -96.63 0.04
C VAL A 47 73.20 -98.09 -0.01
N LYS A 48 73.48 -98.71 1.14
CA LYS A 48 73.90 -100.12 1.22
C LYS A 48 72.85 -101.08 0.66
N ASN A 49 71.58 -100.82 0.95
CA ASN A 49 70.46 -101.63 0.46
C ASN A 49 70.05 -101.29 -0.98
N LYS A 50 70.77 -100.38 -1.67
CA LYS A 50 70.49 -99.95 -3.04
C LYS A 50 69.02 -99.57 -3.24
N VAL A 51 68.47 -98.78 -2.33
CA VAL A 51 67.05 -98.38 -2.36
C VAL A 51 66.76 -97.61 -3.64
N ASN A 52 65.77 -98.09 -4.40
CA ASN A 52 65.30 -97.49 -5.64
C ASN A 52 63.80 -97.24 -5.55
N ARG A 53 63.41 -95.96 -5.50
CA ARG A 53 62.02 -95.56 -5.29
C ARG A 53 61.12 -95.81 -6.49
N ILE A 54 61.70 -95.95 -7.69
CA ILE A 54 60.96 -96.32 -8.90
C ILE A 54 60.54 -97.80 -8.84
N GLU A 55 61.38 -98.66 -8.29
CA GLU A 55 61.06 -100.07 -8.07
C GLU A 55 60.10 -100.26 -6.89
N ASP A 56 60.32 -99.55 -5.76
CA ASP A 56 59.42 -99.58 -4.60
C ASP A 56 57.97 -99.23 -5.00
N ALA A 57 57.79 -98.24 -5.87
CA ALA A 57 56.50 -97.79 -6.37
C ALA A 57 55.71 -98.85 -7.16
N LYS A 58 56.35 -99.91 -7.66
CA LYS A 58 55.65 -101.04 -8.30
C LYS A 58 54.90 -101.90 -7.29
N THR A 59 55.32 -101.86 -6.02
CA THR A 59 54.77 -102.69 -4.94
C THR A 59 53.99 -101.90 -3.90
N ASP A 60 54.27 -100.60 -3.75
CA ASP A 60 53.61 -99.71 -2.80
C ASP A 60 53.33 -98.35 -3.46
N SER A 61 52.04 -98.04 -3.62
CA SER A 61 51.57 -96.81 -4.28
C SER A 61 51.97 -95.54 -3.53
N SER A 62 52.38 -95.62 -2.26
CA SER A 62 52.85 -94.45 -1.50
C SER A 62 54.14 -93.85 -2.08
N TYR A 63 54.88 -94.59 -2.90
CA TYR A 63 56.08 -94.10 -3.58
C TYR A 63 55.83 -93.56 -4.99
N GLU A 64 54.62 -93.66 -5.54
CA GLU A 64 54.32 -93.31 -6.93
C GLU A 64 54.69 -91.85 -7.26
N GLU A 65 54.28 -90.90 -6.41
CA GLU A 65 54.58 -89.47 -6.58
C GLU A 65 56.10 -89.19 -6.54
N LEU A 66 56.84 -89.87 -5.65
CA LEU A 66 58.30 -89.73 -5.55
C LEU A 66 59.01 -90.41 -6.72
N ALA A 67 58.50 -91.54 -7.19
CA ALA A 67 59.02 -92.27 -8.35
C ALA A 67 58.89 -91.43 -9.62
N ASP A 68 57.76 -90.73 -9.81
CA ASP A 68 57.57 -89.84 -10.95
C ASP A 68 58.52 -88.65 -10.94
N ILE A 69 58.80 -88.08 -9.76
CA ILE A 69 59.85 -87.05 -9.64
C ILE A 69 61.23 -87.66 -9.91
N THR A 70 61.51 -88.87 -9.40
CA THR A 70 62.79 -89.56 -9.62
C THR A 70 63.01 -89.90 -11.10
N LYS A 71 61.96 -90.24 -11.86
CA LYS A 71 62.02 -90.43 -13.33
C LYS A 71 62.48 -89.15 -14.05
N LYS A 72 62.01 -87.98 -13.59
CA LYS A 72 62.46 -86.68 -14.11
C LYS A 72 63.89 -86.34 -13.67
N MET A 73 64.29 -86.78 -12.48
CA MET A 73 65.67 -86.65 -12.03
C MET A 73 66.63 -87.43 -12.95
N ILE A 74 66.30 -88.68 -13.30
CA ILE A 74 67.16 -89.49 -14.17
C ILE A 74 67.10 -89.09 -15.65
N SER A 75 66.05 -88.38 -16.09
CA SER A 75 66.00 -87.78 -17.44
C SER A 75 66.89 -86.54 -17.59
N GLY A 76 67.57 -86.12 -16.51
CA GLY A 76 68.46 -84.96 -16.51
C GLY A 76 67.73 -83.63 -16.39
N GLU A 77 66.45 -83.62 -15.98
CA GLU A 77 65.69 -82.39 -15.76
C GLU A 77 66.08 -81.72 -14.44
N SER A 78 65.97 -80.40 -14.38
CA SER A 78 65.97 -79.63 -13.13
C SER A 78 64.57 -79.15 -12.83
N GLY A 79 64.16 -79.21 -11.57
CA GLY A 79 62.82 -78.79 -11.20
C GLY A 79 62.55 -78.90 -9.72
N ALA A 80 61.28 -78.71 -9.38
CA ALA A 80 60.80 -78.96 -8.04
C ALA A 80 59.41 -79.58 -8.10
N GLY A 81 59.09 -80.39 -7.10
CA GLY A 81 57.81 -81.05 -6.97
C GLY A 81 57.46 -81.31 -5.51
N SER A 82 56.18 -81.53 -5.25
CA SER A 82 55.70 -82.01 -3.96
C SER A 82 55.32 -83.48 -4.07
N TYR A 83 55.57 -84.25 -3.02
CA TYR A 83 55.15 -85.64 -2.93
C TYR A 83 54.73 -85.95 -1.49
N LYS A 84 53.85 -86.94 -1.33
CA LYS A 84 53.48 -87.48 -0.02
C LYS A 84 54.37 -88.66 0.34
N PHE A 85 54.96 -88.62 1.52
CA PHE A 85 55.73 -89.73 2.05
C PHE A 85 55.59 -89.78 3.56
N ASP A 86 55.31 -90.97 4.10
CA ASP A 86 55.13 -91.20 5.54
C ASP A 86 54.05 -90.28 6.17
N GLY A 87 52.93 -90.10 5.47
CA GLY A 87 51.80 -89.26 5.90
C GLY A 87 52.05 -87.74 5.83
N LYS A 88 53.25 -87.31 5.43
CA LYS A 88 53.63 -85.89 5.31
C LYS A 88 53.78 -85.47 3.85
N THR A 89 53.35 -84.25 3.55
CA THR A 89 53.67 -83.60 2.27
C THR A 89 55.09 -83.04 2.35
N LYS A 90 55.96 -83.54 1.47
CA LYS A 90 57.33 -83.08 1.31
C LYS A 90 57.48 -82.33 0.00
N PHE A 91 58.39 -81.37 0.00
CA PHE A 91 58.83 -80.67 -1.21
C PHE A 91 60.22 -81.18 -1.57
N LEU A 92 60.50 -81.35 -2.87
CA LEU A 92 61.76 -81.84 -3.41
C LEU A 92 62.19 -80.92 -4.56
N GLY A 93 63.33 -80.26 -4.39
CA GLY A 93 64.05 -79.63 -5.48
C GLY A 93 65.10 -80.61 -6.01
N TYR A 94 65.24 -80.70 -7.34
CA TYR A 94 66.19 -81.63 -7.94
C TYR A 94 66.91 -81.01 -9.14
N ALA A 95 68.14 -81.46 -9.36
CA ALA A 95 68.98 -81.05 -10.50
C ALA A 95 69.99 -82.17 -10.87
N PRO A 96 70.39 -82.27 -12.14
CA PRO A 96 71.43 -83.20 -12.55
C PRO A 96 72.81 -82.74 -12.09
N VAL A 97 73.69 -83.69 -11.80
CA VAL A 97 75.11 -83.49 -11.54
C VAL A 97 75.85 -83.65 -12.85
N GLU A 98 76.38 -82.53 -13.37
CA GLU A 98 77.01 -82.48 -14.69
C GLU A 98 78.07 -83.57 -14.89
N ASN A 99 78.05 -84.20 -16.07
CA ASN A 99 79.01 -85.22 -16.51
C ASN A 99 79.08 -86.51 -15.67
N THR A 100 78.09 -86.79 -14.82
CA THR A 100 78.06 -88.02 -13.98
C THR A 100 76.86 -88.94 -14.24
N GLY A 101 75.79 -88.45 -14.86
CA GLY A 101 74.52 -89.18 -14.97
C GLY A 101 73.75 -89.27 -13.65
N TRP A 102 74.23 -88.61 -12.60
CA TRP A 102 73.58 -88.58 -11.29
C TRP A 102 72.70 -87.35 -11.14
N SER A 103 71.73 -87.41 -10.23
CA SER A 103 70.88 -86.27 -9.89
C SER A 103 70.79 -86.09 -8.38
N VAL A 104 70.95 -84.86 -7.94
CA VAL A 104 70.82 -84.47 -6.52
C VAL A 104 69.39 -84.03 -6.25
N GLY A 105 68.84 -84.52 -5.15
CA GLY A 105 67.53 -84.15 -4.62
C GLY A 105 67.67 -83.56 -3.22
N ILE A 106 67.08 -82.40 -2.98
CA ILE A 106 66.97 -81.79 -1.65
C ILE A 106 65.50 -81.79 -1.28
N THR A 107 65.15 -82.52 -0.24
CA THR A 107 63.75 -82.64 0.23
C THR A 107 63.56 -82.08 1.62
N CYS A 108 62.45 -81.38 1.88
CA CYS A 108 62.06 -80.86 3.20
C CYS A 108 60.55 -81.05 3.45
N ASP A 109 60.13 -81.03 4.72
CA ASP A 109 58.71 -81.08 5.07
C ASP A 109 58.05 -79.73 4.70
N LEU A 110 56.94 -79.75 3.95
CA LEU A 110 56.26 -78.52 3.52
C LEU A 110 55.80 -77.66 4.73
N ALA A 111 55.39 -78.31 5.82
CA ALA A 111 54.99 -77.64 7.04
C ALA A 111 56.13 -76.84 7.69
N ASP A 112 57.37 -77.33 7.63
CA ASP A 112 58.55 -76.63 8.14
C ASP A 112 58.89 -75.41 7.27
N MET A 113 58.82 -75.56 5.95
CA MET A 113 58.97 -74.44 5.01
C MET A 113 57.92 -73.34 5.26
N LEU A 114 56.65 -73.73 5.45
CA LEU A 114 55.55 -72.79 5.75
C LEU A 114 55.64 -72.20 7.16
N SER A 115 56.18 -72.93 8.13
CA SER A 115 56.31 -72.43 9.52
C SER A 115 57.18 -71.18 9.60
N GLN A 116 58.18 -71.06 8.72
CA GLN A 116 59.02 -69.87 8.62
C GLN A 116 58.24 -68.64 8.11
N MET A 117 57.11 -68.83 7.42
CA MET A 117 56.22 -67.76 6.96
C MET A 117 55.23 -67.29 8.04
N ASN A 118 55.01 -68.05 9.11
CA ASN A 118 54.05 -67.67 10.16
C ASN A 118 54.42 -66.33 10.82
N ASN A 119 55.71 -66.04 10.97
CA ASN A 119 56.18 -64.75 11.51
C ASN A 119 55.76 -63.57 10.61
N LEU A 120 55.79 -63.75 9.28
CA LEU A 120 55.33 -62.73 8.34
C LEU A 120 53.81 -62.51 8.45
N ILE A 121 53.04 -63.59 8.58
CA ILE A 121 51.58 -63.52 8.77
C ILE A 121 51.25 -62.75 10.06
N VAL A 122 51.90 -63.08 11.18
CA VAL A 122 51.68 -62.37 12.45
C VAL A 122 52.05 -60.89 12.35
N MET A 123 53.17 -60.56 11.69
CA MET A 123 53.59 -59.18 11.47
C MET A 123 52.56 -58.39 10.64
N LEU A 124 52.01 -59.00 9.58
CA LEU A 124 50.97 -58.37 8.76
C LEU A 124 49.67 -58.15 9.54
N ILE A 125 49.27 -59.10 10.39
CA ILE A 125 48.10 -58.95 11.27
C ILE A 125 48.30 -57.78 12.23
N ILE A 126 49.48 -57.64 12.84
CA ILE A 126 49.79 -56.52 13.74
C ILE A 126 49.70 -55.19 12.99
N ILE A 127 50.34 -55.09 11.81
CA ILE A 127 50.31 -53.85 10.99
C ILE A 127 48.87 -53.51 10.58
N GLY A 128 48.10 -54.50 10.12
CA GLY A 128 46.70 -54.30 9.74
C GLY A 128 45.84 -53.84 10.91
N THR A 129 46.06 -54.41 12.10
CA THR A 129 45.34 -54.03 13.33
C THR A 129 45.69 -52.59 13.73
N VAL A 130 46.97 -52.22 13.71
CA VAL A 130 47.42 -50.85 14.05
C VAL A 130 46.87 -49.84 13.05
N ALA A 131 46.91 -50.13 11.75
CA ALA A 131 46.34 -49.26 10.72
C ALA A 131 44.83 -49.05 10.91
N LEU A 132 44.10 -50.11 11.26
CA LEU A 132 42.66 -50.05 11.54
C LEU A 132 42.37 -49.16 12.76
N ILE A 133 43.15 -49.29 13.85
CA ILE A 133 43.00 -48.45 15.04
C ILE A 133 43.24 -46.98 14.69
N ILE A 134 44.29 -46.66 13.93
CA ILE A 134 44.59 -45.28 13.50
C ILE A 134 43.44 -44.71 12.66
N MET A 135 42.90 -45.50 11.73
CA MET A 135 41.77 -45.07 10.90
C MET A 135 40.55 -44.74 11.76
N LEU A 136 40.19 -45.58 12.72
CA LEU A 136 39.09 -45.31 13.65
C LEU A 136 39.29 -44.02 14.45
N ILE A 137 40.51 -43.78 14.93
CA ILE A 137 40.85 -42.57 15.68
C ILE A 137 40.68 -41.32 14.80
N VAL A 138 41.26 -41.32 13.59
CA VAL A 138 41.16 -40.18 12.66
C VAL A 138 39.72 -39.93 12.24
N SER A 139 38.97 -40.98 11.89
CA SER A 139 37.55 -40.87 11.56
C SER A 139 36.73 -40.28 12.70
N TYR A 140 37.00 -40.69 13.95
CA TYR A 140 36.33 -40.15 15.13
C TYR A 140 36.58 -38.63 15.28
N PHE A 141 37.83 -38.17 15.15
CA PHE A 141 38.15 -36.74 15.25
C PHE A 141 37.51 -35.89 14.14
N ILE A 142 37.48 -36.40 12.90
CA ILE A 142 36.83 -35.70 11.78
C ILE A 142 35.33 -35.61 12.02
N ALA A 143 34.70 -36.73 12.39
CA ALA A 143 33.27 -36.79 12.67
C ALA A 143 32.89 -35.84 13.82
N ASP A 144 33.62 -35.87 14.93
CA ASP A 144 33.39 -35.00 16.08
C ASP A 144 33.49 -33.51 15.71
N LYS A 145 34.50 -33.13 14.92
CA LYS A 145 34.68 -31.73 14.47
C LYS A 145 33.52 -31.25 13.58
N ILE A 146 33.07 -32.08 12.65
CA ILE A 146 31.95 -31.76 11.76
C ILE A 146 30.65 -31.69 12.56
N SER A 147 30.35 -32.71 13.38
CA SER A 147 29.14 -32.78 14.19
C SER A 147 29.00 -31.58 15.13
N LYS A 148 30.08 -31.17 15.82
CA LYS A 148 30.03 -30.00 16.70
C LYS A 148 29.67 -28.70 15.98
N ARG A 149 30.19 -28.48 14.77
CA ARG A 149 29.88 -27.28 13.98
C ARG A 149 28.45 -27.31 13.44
N LEU A 150 27.97 -28.48 13.02
CA LEU A 150 26.57 -28.64 12.61
C LEU A 150 25.59 -28.43 13.76
N VAL A 151 25.92 -28.85 14.98
CA VAL A 151 25.07 -28.59 16.16
C VAL A 151 24.99 -27.09 16.45
N LYS A 152 26.12 -26.38 16.43
CA LYS A 152 26.10 -24.91 16.60
C LYS A 152 25.28 -24.21 15.51
N LEU A 153 25.39 -24.66 14.26
CA LEU A 153 24.62 -24.09 13.16
C LEU A 153 23.12 -24.32 13.37
N LYS A 154 22.76 -25.53 13.81
CA LYS A 154 21.38 -25.89 14.15
C LYS A 154 20.85 -25.02 15.29
N ASP A 155 21.63 -24.76 16.33
CA ASP A 155 21.23 -23.89 17.44
C ASP A 155 21.05 -22.43 16.97
N GLU A 156 21.91 -21.94 16.07
CA GLU A 156 21.77 -20.60 15.47
C GLU A 156 20.49 -20.44 14.64
N VAL A 157 20.14 -21.48 13.87
CA VAL A 157 18.89 -21.55 13.10
C VAL A 157 17.69 -21.65 14.04
N GLU A 158 17.80 -22.38 15.14
CA GLU A 158 16.75 -22.47 16.16
C GLU A 158 16.52 -21.11 16.83
N GLU A 159 17.57 -20.35 17.14
CA GLU A 159 17.45 -18.97 17.65
C GLU A 159 16.72 -18.06 16.65
N ILE A 160 17.06 -18.13 15.35
CA ILE A 160 16.33 -17.42 14.29
C ILE A 160 14.85 -17.78 14.27
N SER A 161 14.52 -19.07 14.45
CA SER A 161 13.14 -19.54 14.45
C SER A 161 12.30 -18.98 15.60
N THR A 162 12.94 -18.56 16.70
CA THR A 162 12.27 -17.85 17.80
C THR A 162 11.97 -16.39 17.51
N GLY A 163 12.42 -15.86 16.36
CA GLY A 163 12.27 -14.46 15.97
C GLY A 163 13.42 -13.57 16.44
N ASN A 164 14.49 -14.13 16.98
CA ASN A 164 15.69 -13.36 17.31
C ASN A 164 16.60 -13.23 16.07
N PHE A 165 16.55 -12.06 15.44
CA PHE A 165 17.38 -11.70 14.28
C PHE A 165 18.57 -10.81 14.64
N GLU A 166 18.92 -10.68 15.93
CA GLU A 166 20.13 -9.96 16.32
C GLU A 166 21.37 -10.70 15.76
N ALA A 167 22.23 -9.93 15.09
CA ALA A 167 23.48 -10.45 14.56
C ALA A 167 24.51 -10.56 15.69
N LYS A 168 24.99 -11.77 15.96
CA LYS A 168 26.24 -12.01 16.69
C LYS A 168 27.32 -12.34 15.67
N GLU A 169 28.47 -11.67 15.76
CA GLU A 169 29.61 -12.02 14.92
C GLU A 169 30.11 -13.42 15.26
N ILE A 170 30.01 -14.33 14.29
CA ILE A 170 30.58 -15.66 14.38
C ILE A 170 31.97 -15.59 13.75
N ASN A 171 32.99 -15.42 14.60
CA ASN A 171 34.39 -15.48 14.18
C ASN A 171 34.82 -16.95 13.98
N GLU A 172 34.39 -17.57 12.88
CA GLU A 172 34.98 -18.84 12.43
C GLU A 172 36.11 -18.61 11.41
N THR A 173 37.31 -19.10 11.74
CA THR A 173 38.56 -18.84 11.01
C THR A 173 38.81 -19.81 9.85
N ILE A 174 38.02 -20.87 9.73
CA ILE A 174 38.21 -21.93 8.72
C ILE A 174 37.32 -21.60 7.53
N ASN A 175 37.85 -21.65 6.31
CA ASN A 175 37.08 -21.32 5.11
C ASN A 175 36.62 -22.61 4.41
N ASP A 176 35.42 -23.09 4.76
CA ASP A 176 34.78 -24.30 4.20
C ASP A 176 33.28 -24.09 3.93
N GLU A 177 32.59 -25.13 3.45
CA GLU A 177 31.17 -25.08 3.10
C GLU A 177 30.28 -24.75 4.31
N ILE A 178 30.65 -25.21 5.51
CA ILE A 178 29.90 -24.89 6.74
C ILE A 178 30.00 -23.40 7.04
N THR A 179 31.17 -22.80 6.82
CA THR A 179 31.41 -21.37 7.04
C THR A 179 30.67 -20.51 6.00
N ALA A 180 30.59 -20.97 4.75
CA ALA A 180 29.75 -20.33 3.74
C ALA A 180 28.26 -20.32 4.11
N ILE A 181 27.76 -21.42 4.72
CA ILE A 181 26.39 -21.49 5.23
C ILE A 181 26.19 -20.50 6.38
N TYR A 182 27.14 -20.42 7.31
CA TYR A 182 27.09 -19.43 8.41
C TYR A 182 26.99 -17.99 7.90
N ASN A 183 27.84 -17.60 6.96
CA ASN A 183 27.81 -16.25 6.38
C ASN A 183 26.47 -15.96 5.70
N SER A 184 25.96 -16.91 4.92
CA SER A 184 24.65 -16.78 4.25
C SER A 184 23.50 -16.65 5.26
N LEU A 185 23.60 -17.36 6.38
CA LEU A 185 22.64 -17.27 7.49
C LEU A 185 22.72 -15.90 8.18
N GLU A 186 23.92 -15.36 8.37
CA GLU A 186 24.14 -14.02 8.93
C GLU A 186 23.55 -12.92 8.02
N ASP A 187 23.77 -13.01 6.71
CA ASP A 187 23.19 -12.09 5.73
C ASP A 187 21.65 -12.17 5.74
N THR A 188 21.10 -13.38 5.94
CA THR A 188 19.67 -13.59 6.11
C THR A 188 19.16 -12.93 7.40
N LYS A 189 19.86 -13.12 8.55
CA LYS A 189 19.53 -12.44 9.81
C LYS A 189 19.50 -10.93 9.65
N LYS A 190 20.54 -10.33 9.05
CA LYS A 190 20.61 -8.88 8.80
C LYS A 190 19.47 -8.40 7.90
N SER A 191 19.20 -9.12 6.81
CA SER A 191 18.16 -8.74 5.86
C SER A 191 16.76 -8.79 6.49
N VAL A 192 16.44 -9.86 7.23
CA VAL A 192 15.14 -10.00 7.89
C VAL A 192 15.01 -9.02 9.06
N GLY A 193 16.05 -8.82 9.87
CA GLY A 193 16.07 -7.82 10.94
C GLY A 193 15.82 -6.41 10.42
N ASN A 194 16.45 -6.05 9.30
CA ASN A 194 16.21 -4.76 8.64
C ASN A 194 14.77 -4.63 8.13
N MET A 195 14.19 -5.68 7.53
CA MET A 195 12.78 -5.66 7.11
C MET A 195 11.84 -5.44 8.30
N ILE A 196 12.09 -6.11 9.43
CA ILE A 196 11.29 -5.94 10.66
C ILE A 196 11.39 -4.51 11.18
N ASN A 197 12.58 -3.91 11.18
CA ASN A 197 12.76 -2.51 11.59
C ASN A 197 11.98 -1.54 10.69
N VAL A 198 12.04 -1.72 9.37
CA VAL A 198 11.26 -0.90 8.42
C VAL A 198 9.76 -1.07 8.66
N ILE A 199 9.28 -2.30 8.86
CA ILE A 199 7.86 -2.56 9.17
C ILE A 199 7.45 -1.85 10.47
N LYS A 200 8.31 -1.87 11.49
CA LYS A 200 8.06 -1.18 12.76
C LYS A 200 7.98 0.33 12.58
N GLU A 201 8.91 0.93 11.84
CA GLU A 201 8.91 2.36 11.53
C GLU A 201 7.63 2.76 10.76
N SER A 202 7.23 1.97 9.75
CA SER A 202 5.99 2.20 9.01
C SER A 202 4.73 2.04 9.89
N ALA A 203 4.73 1.12 10.84
CA ALA A 203 3.62 0.95 11.78
C ALA A 203 3.51 2.15 12.75
N ASP A 204 4.65 2.66 13.22
CA ASP A 204 4.70 3.85 14.06
C ASP A 204 4.22 5.10 13.29
N GLU A 205 4.63 5.25 12.03
CA GLU A 205 4.17 6.32 11.13
C GLU A 205 2.65 6.24 10.89
N LEU A 206 2.13 5.05 10.55
CA LEU A 206 0.70 4.82 10.36
C LEU A 206 -0.12 5.12 11.62
N ASN A 207 0.40 4.78 12.81
CA ASN A 207 -0.24 5.09 14.08
C ASN A 207 -0.30 6.61 14.33
N ASN A 208 0.77 7.33 13.96
CA ASN A 208 0.81 8.78 14.03
C ASN A 208 -0.20 9.43 13.05
N GLU A 209 -0.25 8.97 11.80
CA GLU A 209 -1.23 9.42 10.80
C GLU A 209 -2.67 9.14 11.24
N SER A 210 -2.94 7.96 11.81
CA SER A 210 -4.25 7.61 12.36
C SER A 210 -4.67 8.54 13.50
N THR A 211 -3.71 8.95 14.33
CA THR A 211 -3.96 9.94 15.40
C THR A 211 -4.27 11.32 14.82
N GLN A 212 -3.56 11.75 13.78
CA GLN A 212 -3.86 13.01 13.08
C GLN A 212 -5.24 12.97 12.43
N LEU A 213 -5.59 11.87 11.75
CA LEU A 213 -6.89 11.70 11.11
C LEU A 213 -8.02 11.73 12.13
N LYS A 214 -7.82 11.14 13.31
CA LYS A 214 -8.78 11.24 14.43
C LYS A 214 -9.01 12.70 14.83
N ASN A 215 -7.95 13.49 15.02
CA ASN A 215 -8.06 14.90 15.38
C ASN A 215 -8.78 15.71 14.28
N ILE A 216 -8.48 15.45 13.00
CA ILE A 216 -9.17 16.08 11.87
C ILE A 216 -10.66 15.71 11.87
N SER A 217 -11.00 14.45 12.15
CA SER A 217 -12.38 13.99 12.22
C SER A 217 -13.16 14.67 13.34
N GLU A 218 -12.53 14.89 14.50
CA GLU A 218 -13.13 15.64 15.61
C GLU A 218 -13.43 17.10 15.23
N ILE A 219 -12.46 17.78 14.59
CA ILE A 219 -12.67 19.15 14.06
C ILE A 219 -13.78 19.18 13.01
N PHE A 220 -13.85 18.15 12.15
CA PHE A 220 -14.87 18.06 11.12
C PHE A 220 -16.29 17.88 11.69
N ILE A 221 -16.43 17.10 12.77
CA ILE A 221 -17.70 16.94 13.49
C ILE A 221 -18.15 18.29 14.08
N GLU A 222 -17.23 19.02 14.71
CA GLU A 222 -17.52 20.35 15.28
C GLU A 222 -17.91 21.35 14.18
N GLY A 223 -17.15 21.39 13.08
CA GLY A 223 -17.45 22.24 11.92
C GLY A 223 -18.81 21.92 11.29
N THR A 224 -19.17 20.64 11.19
CA THR A 224 -20.48 20.20 10.68
C THR A 224 -21.62 20.64 11.61
N SER A 225 -21.41 20.57 12.93
CA SER A 225 -22.40 21.08 13.90
C SER A 225 -22.65 22.57 13.71
N ASN A 226 -21.59 23.38 13.57
CA ASN A 226 -21.70 24.82 13.35
C ASN A 226 -22.42 25.16 12.03
N ILE A 227 -22.18 24.38 10.97
CA ILE A 227 -22.91 24.52 9.70
C ILE A 227 -24.40 24.22 9.90
N ASN A 228 -24.73 23.16 10.62
CA ASN A 228 -26.12 22.78 10.89
C ASN A 228 -26.87 23.87 11.67
N ASP A 229 -26.21 24.47 12.66
CA ASP A 229 -26.77 25.60 13.42
C ASP A 229 -26.99 26.83 12.53
N SER A 230 -26.04 27.13 11.65
CA SER A 230 -26.16 28.23 10.68
C SER A 230 -27.30 28.01 9.68
N ILE A 231 -27.48 26.78 9.21
CA ILE A 231 -28.61 26.39 8.35
C ILE A 231 -29.93 26.57 9.10
N ALA A 232 -30.03 26.08 10.35
CA ALA A 232 -31.23 26.25 11.16
C ALA A 232 -31.58 27.72 11.41
N GLN A 233 -30.58 28.57 11.62
CA GLN A 233 -30.77 30.01 11.78
C GLN A 233 -31.21 30.68 10.47
N ALA A 234 -30.63 30.29 9.34
CA ALA A 234 -31.04 30.78 8.02
C ALA A 234 -32.48 30.38 7.68
N THR A 235 -32.89 29.15 8.00
CA THR A 235 -34.28 28.69 7.86
C THR A 235 -35.23 29.54 8.68
N LYS A 236 -34.95 29.77 9.97
CA LYS A 236 -35.76 30.66 10.82
C LYS A 236 -35.84 32.10 10.28
N GLY A 237 -34.72 32.62 9.76
CA GLY A 237 -34.70 33.94 9.13
C GLY A 237 -35.59 34.00 7.89
N THR A 238 -35.57 32.93 7.07
CA THR A 238 -36.39 32.81 5.87
C THR A 238 -37.88 32.68 6.21
N GLU A 239 -38.22 31.91 7.24
CA GLU A 239 -39.60 31.79 7.76
C GLU A 239 -40.13 33.14 8.27
N SER A 240 -39.30 33.90 9.00
CA SER A 240 -39.67 35.23 9.49
C SER A 240 -39.90 36.20 8.32
N GLN A 241 -39.00 36.22 7.33
CA GLN A 241 -39.19 37.02 6.11
C GLN A 241 -40.46 36.64 5.34
N ALA A 242 -40.78 35.36 5.22
CA ALA A 242 -42.00 34.91 4.56
C ALA A 242 -43.25 35.43 5.30
N SER A 243 -43.22 35.42 6.64
CA SER A 243 -44.28 35.99 7.47
C SER A 243 -44.42 37.51 7.27
N GLU A 244 -43.31 38.25 7.33
CA GLU A 244 -43.28 39.70 7.09
C GLU A 244 -43.81 40.07 5.69
N LEU A 245 -43.42 39.31 4.66
CA LEU A 245 -43.95 39.48 3.30
C LEU A 245 -45.46 39.23 3.22
N SER A 246 -45.99 38.30 4.02
CA SER A 246 -47.44 38.10 4.11
C SER A 246 -48.14 39.29 4.77
N GLU A 247 -47.55 39.87 5.80
CA GLU A 247 -48.08 41.09 6.44
C GLU A 247 -48.05 42.29 5.48
N ILE A 248 -46.96 42.45 4.72
CA ILE A 248 -46.87 43.47 3.67
C ILE A 248 -47.99 43.32 2.64
N ASN A 249 -48.34 42.10 2.24
CA ASN A 249 -49.48 41.87 1.33
C ASN A 249 -50.81 42.33 1.95
N ILE A 250 -51.02 42.12 3.25
CA ILE A 250 -52.23 42.60 3.94
C ILE A 250 -52.26 44.13 3.93
N ILE A 251 -51.15 44.79 4.24
CA ILE A 251 -51.04 46.26 4.22
C ILE A 251 -51.26 46.81 2.80
N LEU A 252 -50.72 46.14 1.77
CA LEU A 252 -50.94 46.55 0.38
C LEU A 252 -52.41 46.47 -0.04
N ASN A 253 -53.15 45.46 0.44
CA ASN A 253 -54.59 45.36 0.19
C ASN A 253 -55.37 46.50 0.88
N ASP A 254 -55.02 46.87 2.11
CA ASP A 254 -55.62 48.03 2.80
C ASP A 254 -55.27 49.34 2.08
N PHE A 255 -54.03 49.47 1.60
CA PHE A 255 -53.60 50.62 0.82
C PHE A 255 -54.37 50.74 -0.51
N ASP A 256 -54.62 49.64 -1.21
CA ASP A 256 -55.44 49.62 -2.43
C ASP A 256 -56.88 50.07 -2.14
N ALA A 257 -57.48 49.60 -1.03
CA ALA A 257 -58.80 50.05 -0.60
C ALA A 257 -58.82 51.57 -0.31
N LYS A 258 -57.79 52.09 0.37
CA LYS A 258 -57.63 53.53 0.62
C LYS A 258 -57.42 54.33 -0.66
N MET A 259 -56.72 53.79 -1.65
CA MET A 259 -56.57 54.42 -2.96
C MET A 259 -57.89 54.50 -3.73
N ASN A 260 -58.71 53.44 -3.66
CA ASN A 260 -60.06 53.46 -4.24
C ASN A 260 -60.96 54.48 -3.55
N GLU A 261 -60.94 54.57 -2.21
CA GLU A 261 -61.64 55.61 -1.44
C GLU A 261 -61.17 57.03 -1.85
N SER A 262 -59.86 57.23 -2.00
CA SER A 262 -59.30 58.50 -2.44
C SER A 262 -59.74 58.86 -3.87
N LYS A 263 -59.85 57.87 -4.77
CA LYS A 263 -60.35 58.08 -6.13
C LYS A 263 -61.82 58.52 -6.13
N GLU A 264 -62.67 57.86 -5.34
CA GLU A 264 -64.08 58.26 -5.19
C GLU A 264 -64.21 59.70 -4.66
N ASN A 265 -63.38 60.05 -3.68
CA ASN A 265 -63.32 61.42 -3.16
C ASN A 265 -62.90 62.44 -4.22
N ILE A 266 -61.89 62.12 -5.05
CA ILE A 266 -61.47 62.98 -6.17
C ILE A 266 -62.59 63.13 -7.20
N ASP A 267 -63.30 62.06 -7.56
CA ASP A 267 -64.43 62.12 -8.50
C ASP A 267 -65.59 62.98 -7.93
N SER A 268 -65.88 62.84 -6.64
CA SER A 268 -66.85 63.68 -5.92
C SER A 268 -66.45 65.16 -5.93
N ILE A 269 -65.17 65.46 -5.68
CA ILE A 269 -64.63 66.82 -5.77
C ILE A 269 -64.76 67.36 -7.19
N ASN A 270 -64.40 66.58 -8.22
CA ASN A 270 -64.53 67.00 -9.62
C ASN A 270 -65.99 67.33 -9.98
N LYS A 271 -66.95 66.51 -9.52
CA LYS A 271 -68.38 66.78 -9.71
C LYS A 271 -68.80 68.08 -9.03
N LYS A 272 -68.44 68.26 -7.75
CA LYS A 272 -68.75 69.49 -7.00
C LYS A 272 -68.11 70.73 -7.62
N SER A 273 -66.87 70.65 -8.08
CA SER A 273 -66.19 71.74 -8.78
C SER A 273 -66.90 72.11 -10.08
N LYS A 274 -67.42 71.12 -10.83
CA LYS A 274 -68.22 71.36 -12.03
C LYS A 274 -69.55 72.05 -11.69
N ASP A 275 -70.22 71.61 -10.63
CA ASP A 275 -71.45 72.24 -10.15
C ASP A 275 -71.21 73.70 -9.70
N ILE A 276 -70.10 73.96 -8.99
CA ILE A 276 -69.66 75.32 -8.62
C ILE A 276 -69.40 76.16 -9.87
N SER A 277 -68.71 75.62 -10.87
CA SER A 277 -68.43 76.32 -12.13
C SER A 277 -69.71 76.69 -12.88
N ASN A 278 -70.70 75.78 -12.93
CA ASN A 278 -71.99 76.06 -13.55
C ASN A 278 -72.73 77.16 -12.79
N LYS A 279 -72.83 77.06 -11.46
CA LYS A 279 -73.46 78.11 -10.63
C LYS A 279 -72.77 79.46 -10.76
N ALA A 280 -71.45 79.50 -10.88
CA ALA A 280 -70.71 80.73 -11.11
C ALA A 280 -71.05 81.34 -12.48
N ASN A 281 -71.23 80.50 -13.51
CA ASN A 281 -71.67 80.94 -14.83
C ASN A 281 -73.10 81.50 -14.80
N ASP A 282 -74.04 80.80 -14.15
CA ASP A 282 -75.41 81.29 -13.95
C ASP A 282 -75.40 82.62 -13.17
N SER A 283 -74.56 82.74 -12.15
CA SER A 283 -74.41 83.99 -11.37
C SER A 283 -73.83 85.14 -12.21
N CYS A 284 -72.95 84.85 -13.19
CA CYS A 284 -72.46 85.86 -14.13
C CYS A 284 -73.58 86.35 -15.04
N GLU A 285 -74.44 85.45 -15.53
CA GLU A 285 -75.62 85.81 -16.34
C GLU A 285 -76.61 86.66 -15.53
N ASP A 286 -76.90 86.28 -14.28
CA ASP A 286 -77.71 87.07 -13.36
C ASP A 286 -77.12 88.46 -13.12
N MET A 287 -75.80 88.55 -12.97
CA MET A 287 -75.11 89.83 -12.77
C MET A 287 -75.14 90.70 -14.04
N GLU A 288 -75.07 90.11 -15.23
CA GLU A 288 -75.22 90.83 -16.50
C GLU A 288 -76.65 91.37 -16.65
N ASN A 289 -77.65 90.56 -16.32
CA ASN A 289 -79.05 90.97 -16.30
C ASN A 289 -79.29 92.10 -15.29
N LEU A 290 -78.71 92.01 -14.10
CA LEU A 290 -78.77 93.07 -13.09
C LEU A 290 -78.09 94.36 -13.58
N SER A 291 -76.95 94.25 -14.27
CA SER A 291 -76.27 95.41 -14.87
C SER A 291 -77.16 96.11 -15.90
N LYS A 292 -77.81 95.36 -16.81
CA LYS A 292 -78.77 95.91 -17.77
C LYS A 292 -79.95 96.58 -17.08
N PHE A 293 -80.49 95.98 -16.02
CA PHE A 293 -81.56 96.58 -15.23
C PHE A 293 -81.13 97.91 -14.59
N MET A 294 -79.90 97.99 -14.05
CA MET A 294 -79.36 99.22 -13.48
C MET A 294 -79.18 100.33 -14.54
N GLU A 295 -78.83 99.98 -15.77
CA GLU A 295 -78.76 100.94 -16.89
C GLU A 295 -80.14 101.51 -17.23
N VAL A 296 -81.16 100.64 -17.39
CA VAL A 296 -82.56 101.07 -17.62
C VAL A 296 -83.10 101.91 -16.45
N LEU A 297 -82.75 101.55 -15.22
CA LEU A 297 -83.12 102.30 -14.02
C LEU A 297 -82.48 103.70 -14.03
N ASN A 298 -81.19 103.79 -14.37
CA ASN A 298 -80.47 105.05 -14.48
C ASN A 298 -81.08 105.97 -15.55
N ASP A 299 -81.42 105.42 -16.72
CA ASP A 299 -82.09 106.17 -17.79
C ASP A 299 -83.47 106.67 -17.36
N SER A 300 -84.24 105.85 -16.62
CA SER A 300 -85.54 106.26 -16.07
C SER A 300 -85.38 107.40 -15.06
N PHE A 301 -84.37 107.34 -14.18
CA PHE A 301 -84.08 108.43 -13.24
C PHE A 301 -83.67 109.72 -13.96
N ALA A 302 -82.87 109.63 -15.03
CA ALA A 302 -82.51 110.78 -15.84
C ALA A 302 -83.74 111.41 -16.52
N SER A 303 -84.65 110.58 -17.05
CA SER A 303 -85.91 111.05 -17.64
C SER A 303 -86.82 111.71 -16.60
N PHE A 304 -86.94 111.11 -15.40
CA PHE A 304 -87.68 111.68 -14.29
C PHE A 304 -87.12 113.04 -13.83
N ALA A 305 -85.79 113.17 -13.74
CA ALA A 305 -85.15 114.45 -13.42
C ALA A 305 -85.45 115.53 -14.47
N LYS A 306 -85.50 115.16 -15.76
CA LYS A 306 -85.89 116.07 -16.85
C LYS A 306 -87.34 116.53 -16.70
N GLU A 307 -88.28 115.63 -16.42
CA GLU A 307 -89.69 115.99 -16.17
C GLU A 307 -89.84 116.95 -14.98
N ILE A 308 -89.06 116.76 -13.90
CA ILE A 308 -89.06 117.70 -12.76
C ILE A 308 -88.58 119.10 -13.19
N LEU A 309 -87.54 119.21 -14.03
CA LEU A 309 -87.07 120.52 -14.51
C LEU A 309 -88.12 121.22 -15.39
N GLU A 310 -88.81 120.48 -16.26
CA GLU A 310 -89.93 121.02 -17.05
C GLU A 310 -91.11 121.46 -16.16
N MET A 311 -91.38 120.72 -15.07
CA MET A 311 -92.39 121.09 -14.07
C MET A 311 -92.01 122.37 -13.30
N VAL A 312 -90.74 122.56 -12.97
CA VAL A 312 -90.25 123.81 -12.32
C VAL A 312 -90.44 125.01 -13.25
N ALA A 313 -90.12 124.86 -14.54
CA ALA A 313 -90.31 125.92 -15.53
C ALA A 313 -91.78 126.33 -15.70
N THR A 314 -92.69 125.35 -15.78
CA THR A 314 -94.14 125.61 -15.84
C THR A 314 -94.69 126.21 -14.55
N SER A 315 -94.14 125.85 -13.39
CA SER A 315 -94.50 126.50 -12.11
C SER A 315 -94.09 127.98 -12.07
N GLU A 316 -92.97 128.34 -12.70
CA GLU A 316 -92.52 129.74 -12.77
C GLU A 316 -93.44 130.56 -13.69
N GLU A 317 -93.87 130.01 -14.83
CA GLU A 317 -94.91 130.60 -15.69
C GLU A 317 -96.24 130.83 -14.95
N ILE A 318 -96.71 129.85 -14.17
CA ILE A 318 -97.93 129.98 -13.36
C ILE A 318 -97.77 131.10 -12.32
N SER A 319 -96.61 131.22 -11.69
CA SER A 319 -96.33 132.28 -10.72
C SER A 319 -96.42 133.68 -11.35
N VAL A 320 -95.88 133.85 -12.56
CA VAL A 320 -95.98 135.11 -13.32
C VAL A 320 -97.44 135.45 -13.63
N ALA A 321 -98.21 134.48 -14.14
CA ALA A 321 -99.62 134.66 -14.46
C ALA A 321 -100.48 135.00 -13.22
N THR A 322 -100.16 134.41 -12.07
CA THR A 322 -100.86 134.69 -10.81
C THR A 322 -100.61 136.13 -10.34
N ASN A 323 -99.39 136.64 -10.51
CA ASN A 323 -99.05 138.00 -10.15
C ASN A 323 -99.76 139.05 -11.03
N GLU A 324 -99.88 138.80 -12.34
CA GLU A 324 -100.71 139.63 -13.24
C GLU A 324 -102.18 139.66 -12.82
N PHE A 325 -102.73 138.52 -12.38
CA PHE A 325 -104.11 138.44 -11.92
C PHE A 325 -104.37 139.30 -10.66
N VAL A 326 -103.40 139.35 -9.73
CA VAL A 326 -103.49 140.18 -8.51
C VAL A 326 -103.49 141.68 -8.85
N VAL A 327 -102.65 142.09 -9.80
CA VAL A 327 -102.64 143.48 -10.29
C VAL A 327 -103.99 143.85 -10.90
N SER A 328 -104.51 143.02 -11.80
CA SER A 328 -105.82 143.21 -12.44
C SER A 328 -106.98 143.27 -11.43
N SER A 329 -106.95 142.42 -10.39
CA SER A 329 -107.95 142.48 -9.30
C SER A 329 -107.89 143.78 -8.49
N THR A 330 -106.72 144.42 -8.40
CA THR A 330 -106.55 145.69 -7.69
C THR A 330 -107.13 146.84 -8.53
N ASP A 331 -106.90 146.84 -9.85
CA ASP A 331 -107.46 147.83 -10.78
C ASP A 331 -109.00 147.79 -10.82
N ILE A 332 -109.60 146.59 -10.72
CA ILE A 332 -111.06 146.42 -10.64
C ILE A 332 -111.62 147.03 -9.34
N LYS A 333 -110.90 146.87 -8.22
CA LYS A 333 -111.29 147.46 -6.94
C LYS A 333 -111.30 148.99 -7.03
N ASP A 334 -110.24 149.59 -7.55
CA ASP A 334 -110.13 151.04 -7.70
C ASP A 334 -111.23 151.62 -8.64
N SER A 335 -111.57 150.88 -9.69
CA SER A 335 -112.68 151.24 -10.60
C SER A 335 -114.06 151.19 -9.91
N THR A 336 -114.24 150.28 -8.95
CA THR A 336 -115.49 150.12 -8.20
C THR A 336 -115.67 151.26 -7.19
N ASP A 337 -114.59 151.65 -6.51
CA ASP A 337 -114.59 152.76 -5.56
C ASP A 337 -114.96 154.09 -6.26
N ASN A 338 -114.40 154.35 -7.45
CA ASN A 338 -114.76 155.52 -8.27
C ASN A 338 -116.24 155.55 -8.71
N LEU A 339 -116.83 154.39 -9.04
CA LEU A 339 -118.25 154.31 -9.43
C LEU A 339 -119.18 154.64 -8.26
N SER A 340 -118.81 154.20 -7.05
CA SER A 340 -119.54 154.49 -5.82
C SER A 340 -119.61 155.99 -5.54
N GLU A 341 -118.50 156.72 -5.74
CA GLU A 341 -118.42 158.16 -5.54
C GLU A 341 -119.27 158.95 -6.56
N LEU A 342 -119.29 158.51 -7.83
CA LEU A 342 -120.11 159.12 -8.89
C LEU A 342 -121.62 158.98 -8.61
N THR A 343 -122.03 157.81 -8.10
CA THR A 343 -123.44 157.53 -7.78
C THR A 343 -123.95 158.43 -6.66
N SER A 344 -123.13 158.63 -5.61
CA SER A 344 -123.39 159.56 -4.50
C SER A 344 -123.52 161.02 -4.96
N ASN A 345 -122.72 161.45 -5.94
CA ASN A 345 -122.79 162.81 -6.49
C ASN A 345 -124.03 163.05 -7.37
N MET A 346 -124.48 162.05 -8.12
CA MET A 346 -125.71 162.15 -8.91
C MET A 346 -126.97 162.25 -8.04
N GLU A 347 -127.01 161.54 -6.91
CA GLU A 347 -128.16 161.55 -5.99
C GLU A 347 -128.39 162.94 -5.35
N LYS A 348 -127.32 163.69 -5.09
CA LYS A 348 -127.39 165.08 -4.57
C LYS A 348 -127.96 166.08 -5.59
N ALA A 349 -127.66 165.91 -6.87
CA ALA A 349 -128.09 166.85 -7.92
C ALA A 349 -129.60 166.77 -8.22
N VAL A 350 -130.19 165.58 -8.09
CA VAL A 350 -131.63 165.35 -8.35
C VAL A 350 -132.54 166.04 -7.32
N ASN A 351 -132.07 166.23 -6.08
CA ASN A 351 -132.89 166.82 -5.01
C ASN A 351 -133.01 168.35 -5.05
N GLN A 352 -132.23 169.07 -5.87
CA GLN A 352 -132.23 170.55 -5.89
C GLN A 352 -133.27 171.20 -6.81
N PHE A 353 -134.00 170.45 -7.64
CA PHE A 353 -134.97 171.00 -8.60
C PHE A 353 -136.45 170.71 -8.28
N ARG A 354 -136.80 170.37 -7.03
CA ARG A 354 -138.21 170.29 -6.61
C ARG A 354 -138.77 171.67 -6.24
N ILE A 355 -139.69 172.13 -7.12
CA ILE A 355 -140.52 173.36 -7.21
C ILE A 355 -139.87 174.49 -8.00
#